data_AF-A0A850S1Q5-F1
#
_entry.id   AF-A0A850S1Q5-F1
#
_cell.length_a   1.000
_cell.length_b   1.000
_cell.length_c   1.000
_cell.angle_alpha   90.00
_cell.angle_beta   90.00
_cell.angle_gamma   90.00
#
_symmetry.space_group_name_H-M   'P 1'
#
loop_
_entity.id
_entity.type
_entity.pdbx_description
1 polymer ?
#
loop_
_entity_poly.entity_id
_entity_poly.type
_entity_poly.pdbx_seq_one_letter_code
_entity_poly.pdbx_strand_id
1 'polypeptide(L)'
;MEEKNNKEFNISVGIRDRLADKPVLHFILIPSLIILIYIVYLLVYNTGGIKNVYSHTMYVPIVIAAVLYGVPGSILASIFGGVALGPLMPLDTASGELQALGNWLYRIGFFSLIGVIVALFTNLLCANTAVRLKI
;
A
#
# COMPACT_ATOMS: atom_id res chain seq x y z
N MET A 1 13.70 -28.12 -28.96
CA MET A 1 14.19 -28.18 -27.57
C MET A 1 14.49 -26.79 -26.99
N GLU A 2 14.82 -25.81 -27.82
CA GLU A 2 15.10 -24.41 -27.43
C GLU A 2 13.87 -23.65 -26.90
N GLU A 3 12.68 -23.94 -27.44
CA GLU A 3 11.43 -23.26 -27.04
C GLU A 3 10.93 -23.65 -25.62
N LYS A 4 11.36 -24.81 -25.10
CA LYS A 4 11.04 -25.27 -23.74
C LYS A 4 11.91 -24.58 -22.69
N ASN A 5 13.18 -24.33 -23.02
CA ASN A 5 14.11 -23.58 -22.18
C ASN A 5 13.72 -22.11 -22.02
N ASN A 6 13.05 -21.50 -23.01
CA ASN A 6 12.61 -20.12 -22.92
C ASN A 6 11.38 -19.93 -22.01
N LYS A 7 10.61 -21.00 -21.76
CA LYS A 7 9.47 -20.98 -20.83
C LYS A 7 9.88 -21.23 -19.38
N GLU A 8 10.90 -22.06 -19.14
CA GLU A 8 11.46 -22.27 -17.79
C GLU A 8 12.29 -21.05 -17.31
N PHE A 9 12.84 -20.27 -18.24
CA PHE A 9 13.60 -19.05 -17.96
C PHE A 9 12.78 -17.91 -17.31
N ASN A 10 11.44 -18.02 -17.28
CA ASN A 10 10.54 -17.01 -16.75
C ASN A 10 10.03 -17.32 -15.32
N ILE A 11 10.51 -18.38 -14.66
CA ILE A 11 9.86 -18.93 -13.45
C ILE A 11 10.26 -18.22 -12.13
N SER A 12 11.14 -17.21 -12.17
CA SER A 12 11.27 -16.32 -11.00
C SER A 12 10.18 -15.25 -10.96
N VAL A 13 8.93 -15.71 -10.91
CA VAL A 13 7.76 -14.83 -10.96
C VAL A 13 7.55 -14.24 -9.56
N GLY A 14 7.76 -12.93 -9.41
CA GLY A 14 7.36 -12.23 -8.18
C GLY A 14 5.85 -12.31 -7.98
N ILE A 15 5.34 -12.05 -6.76
CA ILE A 15 3.89 -11.98 -6.50
C ILE A 15 3.20 -11.05 -7.51
N ARG A 16 3.86 -9.94 -7.85
CA ARG A 16 3.39 -8.92 -8.80
C ARG A 16 3.30 -9.43 -10.24
N ASP A 17 4.23 -10.28 -10.67
CA ASP A 17 4.21 -10.85 -12.01
C ASP A 17 3.03 -11.84 -12.13
N ARG A 18 2.80 -12.68 -11.11
CA ARG A 18 1.60 -13.56 -11.04
C ARG A 18 0.28 -12.79 -11.02
N LEU A 19 0.29 -11.57 -10.50
CA LEU A 19 -0.87 -10.66 -10.46
C LEU A 19 -1.15 -10.06 -11.84
N ALA A 20 -0.11 -9.59 -12.53
CA ALA A 20 -0.22 -8.96 -13.85
C ALA A 20 -0.91 -9.87 -14.88
N ASP A 21 -0.70 -11.18 -14.77
CA ASP A 21 -1.25 -12.17 -15.69
C ASP A 21 -2.76 -12.44 -15.50
N LYS A 22 -3.36 -11.94 -14.40
CA LYS A 22 -4.71 -12.31 -13.96
C LYS A 22 -5.60 -11.08 -13.72
N PRO A 23 -6.28 -10.55 -14.74
CA PRO A 23 -7.09 -9.32 -14.61
C PRO A 23 -8.23 -9.44 -13.59
N VAL A 24 -8.79 -10.64 -13.41
CA VAL A 24 -9.82 -10.93 -12.39
C VAL A 24 -9.31 -10.62 -10.97
N LEU A 25 -8.04 -10.86 -10.70
CA LEU A 25 -7.46 -10.65 -9.38
C LEU A 25 -7.33 -9.15 -9.06
N HIS A 26 -6.99 -8.32 -10.05
CA HIS A 26 -7.01 -6.86 -9.90
C HIS A 26 -8.42 -6.33 -9.62
N PHE A 27 -9.43 -6.90 -10.29
CA PHE A 27 -10.83 -6.56 -10.09
C PHE A 27 -11.34 -6.82 -8.67
N ILE A 28 -10.71 -7.76 -7.95
CA ILE A 28 -11.04 -8.10 -6.56
C ILE A 28 -10.18 -7.28 -5.59
N LEU A 29 -8.88 -7.20 -5.85
CA LEU A 29 -7.92 -6.61 -4.92
C LEU A 29 -8.02 -5.10 -4.81
N ILE A 30 -8.26 -4.38 -5.91
CA ILE A 30 -8.38 -2.91 -5.86
C ILE A 30 -9.57 -2.49 -4.99
N PRO A 31 -10.80 -3.04 -5.18
CA PRO A 31 -11.90 -2.77 -4.26
C PRO A 31 -11.60 -3.18 -2.82
N SER A 32 -10.92 -4.31 -2.60
CA SER A 32 -10.56 -4.74 -1.24
C SER A 32 -9.65 -3.74 -0.52
N LEU A 33 -8.71 -3.12 -1.23
CA LEU A 33 -7.84 -2.07 -0.68
C LEU A 33 -8.61 -0.80 -0.35
N ILE A 34 -9.54 -0.40 -1.22
CA ILE A 34 -10.40 0.77 -0.98
C ILE A 34 -11.28 0.53 0.25
N ILE A 35 -11.89 -0.65 0.36
CA ILE A 35 -12.68 -1.06 1.53
C ILE A 35 -11.81 -1.04 2.79
N LEU A 36 -10.58 -1.53 2.72
CA LEU A 36 -9.68 -1.53 3.87
C LEU A 36 -9.30 -0.11 4.32
N ILE A 37 -8.99 0.80 3.39
CA ILE A 37 -8.77 2.23 3.69
C ILE A 37 -10.00 2.83 4.36
N TYR A 38 -11.20 2.53 3.85
CA TYR A 38 -12.45 3.01 4.43
C TYR A 38 -12.72 2.46 5.84
N ILE A 39 -12.43 1.17 6.07
CA ILE A 39 -12.53 0.56 7.41
C ILE A 39 -11.57 1.26 8.39
N VAL A 40 -10.33 1.53 7.97
CA VAL A 40 -9.37 2.26 8.80
C VAL A 40 -9.86 3.68 9.10
N TYR A 41 -10.43 4.37 8.11
CA TYR A 41 -11.04 5.69 8.32
C TYR A 41 -12.14 5.63 9.40
N LEU A 42 -13.08 4.68 9.31
CA LEU A 42 -14.14 4.52 10.31
C LEU A 42 -13.59 4.20 11.70
N LEU A 43 -12.54 3.37 11.78
CA LEU A 43 -11.88 3.05 13.03
C LEU A 43 -11.28 4.31 13.68
N VAL A 44 -10.57 5.13 12.91
CA VAL A 44 -9.98 6.39 13.42
C VAL A 44 -11.06 7.40 13.81
N TYR A 45 -12.14 7.48 13.02
CA TYR A 45 -13.27 8.34 13.32
C TYR A 45 -13.94 7.96 14.65
N ASN A 46 -14.30 6.69 14.82
CA ASN A 46 -14.98 6.20 16.02
C ASN A 46 -14.09 6.22 17.27
N THR A 47 -12.77 6.21 17.10
CA THR A 47 -11.83 6.24 18.22
C THR A 47 -11.47 7.66 18.67
N GLY A 48 -12.08 8.71 18.12
CA GLY A 48 -11.87 10.09 18.58
C GLY A 48 -11.02 10.95 17.65
N GLY A 49 -10.70 10.48 16.45
CA GLY A 49 -9.90 11.20 15.47
C GLY A 49 -8.39 11.02 15.61
N ILE A 50 -7.66 11.94 14.96
CA ILE A 50 -6.22 11.77 14.68
C ILE A 50 -5.33 12.03 15.89
N LYS A 51 -5.86 12.64 16.96
CA LYS A 51 -5.15 12.76 18.24
C LYS A 51 -4.71 11.41 18.83
N ASN A 52 -5.34 10.30 18.41
CA ASN A 52 -5.01 8.95 18.85
C ASN A 52 -4.11 8.20 17.85
N VAL A 53 -3.33 7.25 18.38
CA VAL A 53 -2.35 6.44 17.62
C VAL A 53 -2.96 5.49 16.58
N TYR A 54 -4.29 5.34 16.55
CA TYR A 54 -4.99 4.44 15.63
C TYR A 54 -4.78 4.79 14.14
N SER A 55 -4.37 6.02 13.83
CA SER A 55 -4.02 6.45 12.47
C SER A 55 -2.90 5.64 11.82
N HIS A 56 -2.02 5.02 12.61
CA HIS A 56 -0.97 4.12 12.10
C HIS A 56 -1.51 2.84 11.48
N THR A 57 -2.77 2.47 11.73
CA THR A 57 -3.40 1.32 11.06
C THR A 57 -3.46 1.50 9.53
N MET A 58 -3.37 2.74 9.03
CA MET A 58 -3.30 3.03 7.60
C MET A 58 -2.05 2.45 6.92
N TYR A 59 -1.00 2.11 7.68
CA TYR A 59 0.14 1.39 7.12
C TYR A 59 -0.23 0.03 6.55
N VAL A 60 -1.26 -0.64 7.09
CA VAL A 60 -1.68 -1.97 6.62
C VAL A 60 -2.10 -1.93 5.13
N PRO A 61 -3.10 -1.13 4.70
CA PRO A 61 -3.43 -1.03 3.29
C PRO A 61 -2.27 -0.51 2.42
N ILE A 62 -1.43 0.40 2.93
CA ILE A 62 -0.27 0.92 2.18
C ILE A 62 0.77 -0.16 1.91
N VAL A 63 1.12 -0.95 2.93
CA VAL A 63 2.08 -2.06 2.81
C VAL A 63 1.54 -3.13 1.86
N ILE A 64 0.26 -3.48 1.96
CA ILE A 64 -0.37 -4.43 1.03
C ILE A 64 -0.31 -3.87 -0.40
N ALA A 65 -0.64 -2.60 -0.62
CA ALA A 65 -0.54 -1.97 -1.93
C ALA A 65 0.91 -1.97 -2.47
N ALA A 66 1.90 -1.72 -1.61
CA ALA A 66 3.32 -1.75 -1.97
C ALA A 66 3.78 -3.14 -2.41
N VAL A 67 3.35 -4.20 -1.71
CA VAL A 67 3.72 -5.58 -2.05
C VAL A 67 3.04 -6.04 -3.35
N LEU A 68 1.77 -5.70 -3.55
CA LEU A 68 0.99 -6.16 -4.69
C LEU A 68 1.25 -5.36 -5.98
N TYR A 69 1.42 -4.04 -5.85
CA TYR A 69 1.46 -3.10 -6.98
C TYR A 69 2.76 -2.29 -7.05
N GLY A 70 3.71 -2.54 -6.15
CA GLY A 70 4.99 -1.84 -6.12
C GLY A 70 4.86 -0.36 -5.77
N VAL A 71 5.82 0.42 -6.27
CA VAL A 71 5.92 1.86 -6.00
C VAL A 71 4.64 2.62 -6.41
N PRO A 72 4.09 2.46 -7.62
CA PRO A 72 2.90 3.22 -8.04
C PRO A 72 1.70 2.98 -7.12
N GLY A 73 1.40 1.72 -6.79
CA GLY A 73 0.26 1.42 -5.92
C GLY A 73 0.45 1.90 -4.49
N SER A 74 1.68 1.84 -3.96
CA SER A 74 1.99 2.37 -2.62
C SER A 74 1.81 3.89 -2.53
N ILE A 75 2.23 4.64 -3.56
CA ILE A 75 2.08 6.11 -3.61
C ILE A 75 0.60 6.47 -3.68
N LEU A 76 -0.16 5.83 -4.56
CA LEU A 76 -1.60 6.07 -4.66
C LEU A 76 -2.31 5.77 -3.33
N ALA A 77 -2.07 4.60 -2.73
CA ALA A 77 -2.65 4.24 -1.44
C ALA A 77 -2.26 5.22 -0.32
N SER A 78 -1.02 5.71 -0.32
CA SER A 78 -0.53 6.69 0.66
C SER A 78 -1.20 8.05 0.52
N ILE A 79 -1.39 8.53 -0.72
CA ILE A 79 -2.10 9.78 -0.99
C ILE A 79 -3.56 9.64 -0.58
N PHE A 80 -4.27 8.60 -1.03
CA PHE A 80 -5.67 8.39 -0.68
C PHE A 80 -5.87 8.19 0.83
N GLY A 81 -5.04 7.37 1.47
CA GLY A 81 -5.08 7.14 2.91
C GLY A 81 -4.74 8.40 3.72
N GLY A 82 -3.77 9.19 3.26
CA GLY A 82 -3.40 10.44 3.92
C GLY A 82 -4.42 11.57 3.70
N VAL A 83 -5.10 11.62 2.56
CA VAL A 83 -6.25 12.53 2.35
C VAL A 83 -7.45 12.10 3.19
N ALA A 84 -7.73 10.79 3.27
CA ALA A 84 -8.77 10.24 4.13
C ALA A 84 -8.53 10.60 5.60
N LEU A 85 -7.29 10.48 6.08
CA LEU A 85 -6.89 10.83 7.45
C LEU A 85 -6.40 12.27 7.63
N GLY A 86 -6.56 13.12 6.62
CA GLY A 86 -6.09 14.50 6.61
C GLY A 86 -7.27 15.47 6.61
N PRO A 87 -7.59 16.13 5.48
CA PRO A 87 -8.68 17.09 5.41
C PRO A 87 -10.06 16.48 5.73
N LEU A 88 -10.26 15.19 5.46
CA LEU A 88 -11.54 14.51 5.72
C LEU A 88 -11.69 14.04 7.18
N MET A 89 -10.62 14.07 7.97
CA MET A 89 -10.60 13.57 9.34
C MET A 89 -10.28 14.69 10.32
N PRO A 90 -11.18 15.07 11.24
CA PRO A 90 -10.86 16.03 12.29
C PRO A 90 -9.73 15.52 13.22
N LEU A 91 -9.02 16.46 13.81
CA LEU A 91 -8.04 16.20 14.87
C LEU A 91 -8.71 15.54 16.07
N ASP A 92 -9.88 16.07 16.45
CA ASP A 92 -10.75 15.55 17.49
C ASP A 92 -12.19 15.52 16.98
N THR A 93 -12.82 14.34 16.99
CA THR A 93 -14.21 14.18 16.51
C THR A 93 -15.24 14.78 17.46
N ALA A 94 -14.90 15.00 18.73
CA ALA A 94 -15.82 15.62 19.68
C ALA A 94 -15.94 17.14 19.47
N SER A 95 -14.82 17.83 19.23
CA SER A 95 -14.80 19.26 18.97
C SER A 95 -14.96 19.62 17.48
N GLY A 96 -14.72 18.67 16.59
CA GLY A 96 -14.66 18.92 15.14
C GLY A 96 -13.44 19.73 14.72
N GLU A 97 -12.44 19.87 15.60
CA GLU A 97 -11.24 20.65 15.32
C GLU A 97 -10.51 20.12 14.09
N LEU A 98 -10.20 21.02 13.16
CA LEU A 98 -9.51 20.67 11.93
C LEU A 98 -8.00 20.58 12.16
N GLN A 99 -7.38 19.63 11.48
CA GLN A 99 -5.93 19.49 11.51
C GLN A 99 -5.23 20.62 10.75
N ALA A 100 -4.07 21.06 11.24
CA ALA A 100 -3.18 21.94 10.49
C ALA A 100 -2.71 21.27 9.18
N LEU A 101 -2.64 22.05 8.10
CA LEU A 101 -2.22 21.59 6.77
C LEU A 101 -0.89 20.83 6.79
N GLY A 102 0.10 21.37 7.52
CA GLY A 102 1.42 20.77 7.64
C GLY A 102 1.41 19.36 8.22
N ASN A 103 0.53 19.07 9.18
CA ASN A 103 0.52 17.79 9.89
C ASN A 103 0.10 16.63 8.97
N TRP A 104 -0.95 16.83 8.17
CA TRP A 104 -1.42 15.78 7.29
C TRP A 104 -0.64 15.69 5.97
N LEU A 105 -0.04 16.79 5.50
CA LEU A 105 0.96 16.74 4.42
C LEU A 105 2.21 15.96 4.85
N TYR A 106 2.71 16.22 6.05
CA TYR A 106 3.82 15.45 6.63
C TYR A 106 3.47 13.95 6.72
N ARG A 107 2.23 13.64 7.12
CA ARG A 107 1.71 12.27 7.16
C ARG A 107 1.71 11.61 5.77
N ILE A 108 1.21 12.28 4.73
CA ILE A 108 1.27 11.78 3.34
C ILE A 108 2.72 11.52 2.92
N GLY A 109 3.65 12.42 3.27
CA GLY A 109 5.08 12.26 3.01
C GLY A 109 5.64 10.99 3.65
N PHE A 110 5.36 10.77 4.93
CA PHE A 110 5.81 9.58 5.66
C PHE A 110 5.16 8.29 5.17
N PHE A 111 3.85 8.33 4.88
CA PHE A 111 3.13 7.20 4.30
C PHE A 111 3.76 6.78 2.97
N SER A 112 4.03 7.76 2.10
CA SER A 112 4.67 7.54 0.80
C SER A 112 6.09 7.01 0.96
N LEU A 113 6.89 7.58 1.86
CA LEU A 113 8.26 7.12 2.15
C LEU A 113 8.27 5.64 2.57
N ILE A 114 7.42 5.27 3.53
CA ILE A 114 7.31 3.89 4.02
C ILE A 114 6.84 2.96 2.89
N GLY A 115 5.80 3.34 2.16
CA GLY A 115 5.29 2.57 1.03
C GLY A 115 6.35 2.32 -0.05
N VAL A 116 7.12 3.34 -0.41
CA VAL A 116 8.21 3.24 -1.38
C VAL A 116 9.31 2.32 -0.87
N ILE A 117 9.75 2.48 0.39
CA ILE A 117 10.76 1.59 0.99
C ILE A 117 10.29 0.13 0.90
N VAL A 118 9.07 -0.16 1.35
CA VAL A 118 8.52 -1.52 1.31
C VAL A 118 8.45 -2.07 -0.12
N ALA A 119 8.03 -1.25 -1.08
CA ALA A 119 7.98 -1.65 -2.48
C ALA A 119 9.37 -1.95 -3.05
N LEU A 120 10.37 -1.13 -2.74
CA LEU A 120 11.76 -1.35 -3.19
C LEU A 120 12.34 -2.63 -2.58
N PHE A 121 12.16 -2.85 -1.27
CA PHE A 121 12.60 -4.08 -0.61
C PHE A 121 11.92 -5.31 -1.19
N THR A 122 10.62 -5.23 -1.48
CA THR A 122 9.88 -6.33 -2.12
C THR A 122 10.47 -6.67 -3.49
N ASN A 123 10.82 -5.65 -4.30
CA ASN A 123 11.46 -5.87 -5.60
C ASN A 123 12.86 -6.51 -5.45
N LEU A 124 13.67 -6.05 -4.48
CA LEU A 124 15.00 -6.60 -4.21
C LEU A 124 14.92 -8.08 -3.80
N LEU A 125 13.99 -8.45 -2.93
CA LEU A 125 13.81 -9.84 -2.47
C LEU A 125 13.36 -10.75 -3.62
N CYS A 126 12.44 -10.29 -4.47
CA CYS A 126 12.02 -11.04 -5.66
C CYS A 126 13.18 -11.23 -6.65
N ALA A 127 13.99 -10.19 -6.88
CA ALA A 127 15.15 -10.27 -7.79
C ALA A 127 16.24 -11.22 -7.26
N ASN A 128 16.53 -11.21 -5.95
CA ASN A 128 17.57 -12.06 -5.37
C ASN A 128 17.17 -13.55 -5.34
N THR A 129 15.88 -13.84 -5.11
CA THR A 129 15.36 -15.21 -5.15
C THR A 129 15.47 -15.81 -6.56
N ALA A 130 15.32 -14.98 -7.61
CA ALA A 130 15.52 -15.35 -9.01
C ALA A 130 16.91 -15.89 -9.29
N VAL A 131 17.93 -15.23 -8.74
CA VAL A 131 19.33 -15.56 -8.95
C VAL A 131 19.70 -16.82 -8.19
N ARG A 132 19.14 -17.01 -6.99
CA ARG A 132 19.48 -18.15 -6.12
C ARG A 132 18.93 -19.50 -6.61
N LEU A 133 17.85 -19.49 -7.40
CA LEU A 133 17.30 -20.70 -8.03
C LEU A 133 18.01 -21.07 -9.35
N LYS A 134 19.00 -20.27 -9.78
CA LYS A 134 19.85 -20.54 -10.97
C LYS A 134 21.15 -21.31 -10.63
N ILE A 135 21.22 -21.96 -9.46
CA ILE A 135 22.35 -22.82 -9.02
C ILE A 135 21.87 -24.26 -8.94
#